data_AF-A0A2V8I4U9-F1
#
_entry.id   AF-A0A2V8I4U9-F1
#
_cell.length_a   1.000
_cell.length_b   1.000
_cell.length_c   1.000
_cell.angle_alpha   90.00
_cell.angle_beta   90.00
_cell.angle_gamma   90.00
#
_symmetry.space_group_name_H-M   'P 1'
#
loop_
_entity.id
_entity.type
_entity.pdbx_description
1 polymer ?
#
loop_
_entity_poly.entity_id
_entity_poly.type
_entity_poly.pdbx_seq_one_letter_code
_entity_poly.pdbx_strand_id
1 'polypeptide(L)'
;MKPIYYFVVLAAAVAIAANVSLAQSHPEYIALGRISAALYKPDKGPAPHVAFVIGHRTANYLNHIACRELPSRGFLALCFNTRFQNNDHQGCLVWP
;
A
#
# COMPACT_ATOMS: atom_id res chain seq x y z
N MET A 1 -2.61 33.86 -29.42
CA MET A 1 -3.32 33.51 -28.17
C MET A 1 -3.69 32.01 -28.08
N LYS A 2 -4.22 31.38 -29.15
CA LYS A 2 -4.48 29.93 -29.21
C LYS A 2 -3.30 28.99 -28.90
N PRO A 3 -2.05 29.23 -29.35
CA PRO A 3 -0.96 28.27 -29.10
C PRO A 3 -0.59 28.17 -27.61
N ILE A 4 -0.66 29.28 -26.88
CA ILE A 4 -0.41 29.33 -25.44
C ILE A 4 -1.45 28.51 -24.67
N TYR A 5 -2.71 28.56 -25.11
CA TYR A 5 -3.80 27.79 -24.50
C TYR A 5 -3.56 26.27 -24.62
N TYR A 6 -3.11 25.79 -25.79
CA TYR A 6 -2.78 24.37 -25.96
C TYR A 6 -1.61 23.94 -25.07
N PHE A 7 -0.58 24.78 -24.92
CA PHE A 7 0.53 24.50 -24.01
C PHE A 7 0.08 24.43 -22.54
N VAL A 8 -0.81 25.33 -22.12
CA VAL A 8 -1.35 25.32 -20.74
C VAL A 8 -2.22 24.08 -20.50
N VAL A 9 -3.06 23.70 -21.46
CA VAL A 9 -3.91 22.50 -21.36
C VAL A 9 -3.05 21.22 -21.33
N LEU A 10 -2.01 21.15 -22.15
CA LEU A 10 -1.09 20.00 -22.16
C LEU A 10 -0.31 19.89 -20.84
N ALA A 11 0.18 21.01 -20.30
CA ALA A 11 0.89 21.04 -19.03
C ALA A 11 -0.01 20.63 -17.85
N ALA A 12 -1.27 21.07 -17.85
CA ALA A 12 -2.24 20.69 -16.82
C ALA A 12 -2.56 19.18 -16.85
N ALA A 13 -2.68 18.58 -18.05
CA ALA A 13 -2.94 17.15 -18.19
C ALA A 13 -1.79 16.28 -17.65
N VAL A 14 -0.54 16.70 -17.84
CA VAL A 14 0.65 15.99 -17.33
C VAL A 14 0.73 16.04 -15.79
N ALA A 15 0.33 17.16 -15.18
CA ALA A 15 0.37 17.31 -13.71
C ALA A 15 -0.63 16.39 -12.98
N ILE A 16 -1.76 16.06 -13.61
CA ILE A 16 -2.79 15.19 -13.01
C ILE A 16 -2.37 13.71 -13.07
N ALA A 17 -1.69 13.30 -14.14
CA ALA A 17 -1.26 11.91 -14.37
C ALA A 17 -0.11 11.45 -13.46
N ALA A 18 0.62 12.38 -12.82
CA ALA A 18 1.78 12.05 -11.98
C ALA A 18 1.43 11.46 -10.60
N ASN A 19 0.15 11.39 -10.22
CA ASN A 19 -0.30 10.81 -8.95
C ASN A 19 -0.49 9.28 -9.04
N VAL A 20 0.37 8.59 -9.79
CA VAL A 20 0.49 7.14 -9.67
C VAL A 20 1.07 6.84 -8.29
N SER A 21 0.19 6.41 -7.40
CA SER A 21 0.54 5.92 -6.08
C SER A 21 1.41 4.68 -6.26
N LEU A 22 2.73 4.83 -6.14
CA LEU A 22 3.63 3.69 -6.09
C LEU A 22 3.36 2.99 -4.76
N ALA A 23 2.91 1.73 -4.84
CA ALA A 23 2.80 0.86 -3.69
C ALA A 23 4.11 0.87 -2.91
N GLN A 24 4.01 0.98 -1.58
CA GLN A 24 5.15 1.02 -0.68
C GLN A 24 6.11 -0.14 -0.99
N SER A 25 7.36 0.21 -1.26
CA SER A 25 8.31 -0.72 -1.90
C SER A 25 9.14 -1.54 -0.91
N HIS A 26 9.06 -1.26 0.39
CA HIS A 26 9.96 -1.84 1.39
C HIS A 26 9.21 -2.34 2.64
N PRO A 27 8.62 -3.54 2.59
CA PRO A 27 8.12 -4.20 3.80
C PRO A 27 9.25 -4.48 4.79
N GLU A 28 9.10 -4.01 6.03
CA GLU A 28 9.97 -4.36 7.14
C GLU A 28 9.40 -5.58 7.86
N TYR A 29 10.01 -6.75 7.66
CA TYR A 29 9.59 -7.97 8.36
C TYR A 29 10.02 -7.91 9.82
N ILE A 30 9.04 -7.95 10.73
CA ILE A 30 9.26 -7.88 12.17
C ILE A 30 8.81 -9.17 12.85
N ALA A 31 9.62 -9.62 13.81
CA ALA A 31 9.29 -10.78 14.62
C ALA A 31 8.41 -10.36 15.80
N LEU A 32 7.14 -10.78 15.78
CA LEU A 32 6.20 -10.58 16.89
C LEU A 32 5.97 -11.91 17.62
N GLY A 33 7.04 -12.50 18.15
CA GLY A 33 7.00 -13.81 18.80
C GLY A 33 6.85 -14.95 17.78
N ARG A 34 5.72 -15.66 17.81
CA ARG A 34 5.46 -16.83 16.94
C ARG A 34 4.69 -16.51 15.66
N ILE A 35 4.41 -15.24 15.40
CA ILE A 35 3.67 -14.80 14.20
C ILE A 35 4.62 -14.05 13.26
N SER A 36 4.42 -14.26 11.96
CA SER A 36 5.12 -13.51 10.91
C SER A 36 4.38 -12.21 10.66
N ALA A 37 5.10 -11.08 10.71
CA ALA A 37 4.52 -9.76 10.46
C ALA A 37 5.41 -8.92 9.54
N ALA A 38 4.78 -8.05 8.77
CA ALA A 38 5.39 -7.07 7.89
C ALA A 38 4.82 -5.69 8.19
N LEU A 39 5.71 -4.75 8.46
CA LEU A 39 5.40 -3.36 8.71
C LEU A 39 5.65 -2.55 7.44
N TYR A 40 4.63 -1.84 6.98
CA TYR A 40 4.70 -0.97 5.82
C TYR A 40 4.56 0.49 6.26
N LYS A 41 5.56 1.28 5.93
CA LYS A 41 5.68 2.71 6.27
C LYS A 41 5.50 3.56 5.02
N PRO A 42 4.78 4.69 5.05
CA PRO A 42 4.71 5.60 3.90
C PRO A 42 6.11 5.99 3.41
N ASP A 43 6.35 5.94 2.10
CA ASP A 43 7.67 6.24 1.51
C ASP A 43 8.02 7.74 1.60
N LYS A 44 7.00 8.61 1.71
CA LYS A 44 7.12 10.07 1.72
C LYS A 44 6.07 10.68 2.64
N GLY A 45 6.33 11.91 3.08
CA GLY A 45 5.40 12.70 3.89
C GLY A 45 5.77 12.73 5.38
N PRO A 46 4.92 13.35 6.21
CA PRO A 46 5.13 13.40 7.65
C PRO A 46 5.05 11.99 8.26
N ALA A 47 5.60 11.83 9.46
CA ALA A 47 5.51 10.57 10.19
C ALA A 47 4.01 10.17 10.38
N PRO A 48 3.64 8.90 10.11
CA PRO A 48 2.25 8.46 10.22
C PRO A 48 1.80 8.47 11.69
N HIS A 49 0.67 9.14 11.96
CA HIS A 49 0.07 9.21 13.30
C HIS A 49 -0.98 8.12 13.56
N VAL A 50 -1.45 7.46 12.49
CA VAL A 50 -2.47 6.40 12.57
C VAL A 50 -1.91 5.14 11.94
N ALA A 51 -2.12 4.02 12.63
CA ALA A 51 -1.69 2.70 12.20
C ALA A 51 -2.88 1.74 12.07
N PHE A 52 -2.88 0.93 11.01
CA PHE A 52 -3.82 -0.16 10.80
C PHE A 52 -3.13 -1.49 11.07
N VAL A 53 -3.79 -2.34 11.86
CA VAL A 53 -3.32 -3.70 12.15
C VAL A 53 -4.24 -4.68 11.43
N ILE A 54 -3.69 -5.46 10.51
CA ILE A 54 -4.45 -6.29 9.60
C ILE A 54 -3.95 -7.73 9.70
N GLY A 55 -4.87 -8.64 9.95
CA GLY A 55 -4.59 -10.06 9.96
C GLY A 55 -5.87 -10.84 9.78
N HIS A 56 -5.73 -12.11 9.41
CA HIS A 56 -6.84 -13.03 9.27
C HIS A 56 -6.56 -14.34 9.99
N ARG A 57 -7.63 -14.99 10.45
CA ARG A 57 -7.52 -16.21 11.25
C ARG A 57 -6.77 -17.32 10.51
N THR A 58 -6.90 -17.43 9.19
CA THR A 58 -6.38 -18.58 8.41
C THR A 58 -5.68 -18.22 7.11
N ALA A 59 -5.69 -16.96 6.69
CA ALA A 59 -5.17 -16.56 5.39
C ALA A 59 -3.82 -15.87 5.55
N ASN A 60 -2.95 -16.01 4.54
CA ASN A 60 -1.74 -15.24 4.48
C ASN A 60 -2.09 -13.78 4.12
N TYR A 61 -1.68 -12.85 4.97
CA TYR A 61 -1.97 -11.42 4.90
C TYR A 61 -0.71 -10.58 4.71
N LEU A 62 0.47 -11.19 4.63
CA LEU A 62 1.73 -10.47 4.38
C LEU A 62 1.78 -9.81 3.01
N ASN A 63 0.97 -10.23 2.04
CA ASN A 63 0.89 -9.65 0.69
C ASN A 63 -0.50 -9.07 0.37
N HIS A 64 -1.31 -8.77 1.39
CA HIS A 64 -2.66 -8.28 1.19
C HIS A 64 -2.65 -6.86 0.57
N ILE A 65 -3.62 -6.54 -0.29
CA ILE A 65 -3.67 -5.23 -1.00
C ILE A 65 -3.67 -4.05 -0.03
N ALA A 66 -4.36 -4.18 1.11
CA ALA A 66 -4.40 -3.15 2.14
C ALA A 66 -3.02 -2.81 2.72
N CYS A 67 -2.07 -3.76 2.74
CA CYS A 67 -0.70 -3.52 3.19
C CYS A 67 0.06 -2.56 2.27
N ARG A 68 -0.39 -2.38 1.02
CA ARG A 68 0.20 -1.46 0.04
C ARG A 68 -0.61 -0.18 -0.14
N GLU A 69 -1.93 -0.30 -0.15
CA GLU A 69 -2.85 0.84 -0.38
C GLU A 69 -2.99 1.78 0.82
N LEU A 70 -2.82 1.30 2.05
CA LEU A 70 -2.88 2.18 3.23
C LEU A 70 -1.61 3.04 3.37
N PRO A 71 -0.39 2.47 3.25
CA PRO A 71 0.83 3.29 3.27
C PRO A 71 0.97 4.25 2.11
N SER A 72 0.46 3.90 0.93
CA SER A 72 0.43 4.81 -0.21
C SER A 72 -0.40 6.08 0.06
N ARG A 73 -1.34 6.01 1.02
CA ARG A 73 -2.18 7.13 1.49
C ARG A 73 -1.64 7.82 2.75
N GLY A 74 -0.45 7.46 3.23
CA GLY A 74 0.18 8.08 4.40
C GLY A 74 -0.13 7.40 5.74
N PHE A 75 -0.69 6.20 5.75
CA PHE A 75 -0.95 5.44 6.98
C PHE A 75 0.14 4.40 7.26
N LEU A 76 0.38 4.08 8.53
CA LEU A 76 1.20 2.92 8.87
C LEU A 76 0.34 1.65 8.75
N ALA A 77 0.85 0.58 8.15
CA ALA A 77 0.13 -0.69 8.09
C ALA A 77 0.99 -1.83 8.64
N LEU A 78 0.49 -2.54 9.64
CA LEU A 78 1.08 -3.76 10.17
C LEU A 78 0.24 -4.95 9.71
N CYS A 79 0.79 -5.75 8.83
CA CYS A 79 0.16 -6.95 8.32
C CYS A 79 0.80 -8.19 8.95
N PHE A 80 -0.01 -9.11 9.46
CA PHE A 80 0.53 -10.31 10.10
C PHE A 80 -0.29 -11.57 9.81
N ASN A 81 0.40 -12.70 9.86
CA ASN A 81 -0.21 -14.02 9.81
C ASN A 81 -0.37 -14.53 11.23
N THR A 82 -1.53 -15.09 11.55
CA THR A 82 -1.66 -15.88 12.78
C THR A 82 -0.92 -17.21 12.63
N ARG A 83 -0.93 -18.05 13.68
CA ARG A 83 -0.35 -19.41 13.63
C ARG A 83 -0.95 -20.32 12.54
N PHE A 84 -2.09 -19.95 11.98
CA PHE A 84 -2.74 -20.70 10.91
C PHE A 84 -2.49 -19.97 9.58
N GLN A 85 -1.33 -20.22 8.97
CA GLN A 85 -0.99 -19.68 7.66
C GLN A 85 -1.37 -20.69 6.58
N ASN A 86 -2.40 -20.39 5.80
CA ASN A 86 -2.70 -21.11 4.57
C ASN A 86 -2.10 -20.35 3.37
N ASN A 87 -1.16 -20.98 2.67
CA ASN A 87 -0.46 -20.40 1.52
C ASN A 87 -1.15 -20.74 0.18
N ASP A 88 -2.22 -21.53 0.19
CA ASP A 88 -2.75 -22.14 -1.04
C ASP A 88 -3.71 -21.23 -1.84
N HIS A 89 -4.11 -20.07 -1.31
CA HIS A 89 -5.14 -19.20 -1.94
C HIS A 89 -4.86 -17.69 -1.83
N GLN A 90 -3.62 -17.24 -2.03
CA GLN A 90 -3.33 -15.80 -2.13
C GLN A 90 -3.67 -15.23 -3.52
N GLY A 91 -4.92 -15.38 -3.93
CA GLY A 91 -5.49 -14.67 -5.07
C GLY A 91 -6.50 -13.64 -4.56
N CYS A 92 -6.08 -12.39 -4.36
CA CYS A 92 -7.06 -11.31 -4.34
C CYS A 92 -7.70 -11.27 -5.72
N LEU A 93 -8.98 -11.62 -5.78
CA LEU A 93 -9.87 -11.26 -6.87
C LEU A 93 -9.80 -9.73 -7.01
N VAL A 94 -9.06 -9.26 -8.01
CA VAL A 94 -9.23 -7.91 -8.53
C VAL A 94 -10.61 -7.94 -9.18
N TRP A 95 -11.62 -7.47 -8.45
CA TRP A 95 -12.90 -7.17 -9.08
C TRP A 95 -12.63 -6.05 -10.09
N PRO A 96 -13.04 -6.21 -11.37
CA PRO A 96 -12.86 -5.20 -12.41
C PRO A 96 -13.62 -3.91 -12.11
#